data_AF-A0A966W282-F1
#
_entry.id   AF-A0A966W282-F1
#
_cell.length_a   1.000
_cell.length_b   1.000
_cell.length_c   1.000
_cell.angle_alpha   90.00
_cell.angle_beta   90.00
_cell.angle_gamma   90.00
#
_symmetry.space_group_name_H-M   'P 1'
#
loop_
_entity.id
_entity.type
_entity.pdbx_description
1 polymer ?
#
loop_
_entity_poly.entity_id
_entity_poly.type
_entity_poly.pdbx_seq_one_letter_code
_entity_poly.pdbx_strand_id
1 'polypeptide(L)'
;PLLADPADLVARNAAHALGQLRNPASKQPLIAAFKTRSSVVLERAAWALGELKSTEAVLTLIGQLGTTDEAFKVALIIALGKTGDKQALPPLRQVLQNIVLTNNLPKAREAAFIVLTDARDKVAIPRAVQMVTTPVVPPVPGAGPTFDEDFVRIAALHYLSTVGDRTIGTALLAKDQWYAPRGLRAELAATLSKLLGQAYRPVADEDYRRYFVETITPRAPTALPPLGVVRGP
;
A
#
# COMPACT_ATOMS: atom_id res chain seq x y z
N PRO A 1 2.17 -37.90 -0.03
CA PRO A 1 2.02 -36.59 0.66
C PRO A 1 0.76 -35.89 0.12
N LEU A 2 -0.06 -35.23 0.94
CA LEU A 2 -1.35 -34.63 0.48
C LEU A 2 -1.17 -33.51 -0.56
N LEU A 3 -0.02 -32.84 -0.56
CA LEU A 3 0.36 -31.91 -1.64
C LEU A 3 0.52 -32.60 -3.00
N ALA A 4 0.77 -33.91 -3.00
CA ALA A 4 0.94 -34.70 -4.19
C ALA A 4 -0.36 -35.36 -4.70
N ASP A 5 -1.48 -35.15 -4.00
CA ASP A 5 -2.76 -35.81 -4.30
C ASP A 5 -3.25 -35.45 -5.73
N PRO A 6 -3.79 -36.41 -6.50
CA PRO A 6 -4.29 -36.12 -7.85
C PRO A 6 -5.48 -35.15 -7.85
N ALA A 7 -6.24 -35.06 -6.76
CA ALA A 7 -7.34 -34.10 -6.64
C ALA A 7 -6.80 -32.71 -6.24
N ASP A 8 -6.94 -31.75 -7.14
CA ASP A 8 -6.50 -30.36 -6.90
C ASP A 8 -7.11 -29.74 -5.64
N LEU A 9 -8.36 -30.09 -5.31
CA LEU A 9 -9.00 -29.62 -4.07
C LEU A 9 -8.28 -30.14 -2.81
N VAL A 10 -7.83 -31.40 -2.82
CA VAL A 10 -7.09 -32.00 -1.70
C VAL A 10 -5.71 -31.34 -1.59
N ALA A 11 -4.99 -31.22 -2.69
CA ALA A 11 -3.67 -30.58 -2.73
C ALA A 11 -3.74 -29.08 -2.32
N ARG A 12 -4.75 -28.36 -2.79
CA ARG A 12 -5.03 -26.97 -2.42
C ARG A 12 -5.29 -26.83 -0.92
N ASN A 13 -6.14 -27.68 -0.35
CA ASN A 13 -6.47 -27.65 1.07
C ASN A 13 -5.26 -28.03 1.93
N ALA A 14 -4.42 -28.98 1.46
CA ALA A 14 -3.17 -29.31 2.10
C ALA A 14 -2.20 -28.11 2.11
N ALA A 15 -2.03 -27.42 0.98
CA ALA A 15 -1.20 -26.21 0.92
C ALA A 15 -1.72 -25.12 1.86
N HIS A 16 -3.04 -24.93 1.93
CA HIS A 16 -3.66 -23.98 2.84
C HIS A 16 -3.40 -24.35 4.32
N ALA A 17 -3.61 -25.60 4.70
CA ALA A 17 -3.36 -26.07 6.06
C ALA A 17 -1.89 -25.89 6.45
N LEU A 18 -0.95 -26.19 5.55
CA LEU A 18 0.49 -25.98 5.80
C LEU A 18 0.84 -24.51 6.05
N GLY A 19 0.22 -23.59 5.28
CA GLY A 19 0.39 -22.16 5.51
C GLY A 19 -0.20 -21.69 6.86
N GLN A 20 -1.36 -22.22 7.25
CA GLN A 20 -1.98 -21.91 8.56
C GLN A 20 -1.17 -22.45 9.74
N LEU A 21 -0.64 -23.67 9.60
CA LEU A 21 0.20 -24.29 10.63
C LEU A 21 1.52 -23.56 10.83
N ARG A 22 1.98 -22.80 9.82
CA ARG A 22 3.22 -22.03 9.83
C ARG A 22 4.46 -22.84 10.22
N ASN A 23 4.43 -24.16 9.98
CA ASN A 23 5.57 -25.03 10.26
C ASN A 23 6.66 -24.81 9.19
N PRO A 24 7.89 -24.39 9.56
CA PRO A 24 8.99 -24.18 8.62
C PRO A 24 9.35 -25.39 7.77
N ALA A 25 9.12 -26.62 8.26
CA ALA A 25 9.35 -27.86 7.50
C ALA A 25 8.46 -27.96 6.24
N SER A 26 7.40 -27.15 6.16
CA SER A 26 6.48 -27.11 5.02
C SER A 26 7.04 -26.36 3.81
N LYS A 27 8.09 -25.56 3.96
CA LYS A 27 8.61 -24.70 2.89
C LYS A 27 9.07 -25.49 1.67
N GLN A 28 9.94 -26.49 1.86
CA GLN A 28 10.45 -27.32 0.76
C GLN A 28 9.35 -28.13 0.04
N PRO A 29 8.41 -28.80 0.74
CA PRO A 29 7.25 -29.43 0.10
C PRO A 29 6.40 -28.45 -0.73
N LEU A 30 6.17 -27.24 -0.21
CA LEU A 30 5.40 -26.20 -0.92
C LEU A 30 6.16 -25.70 -2.16
N ILE A 31 7.48 -25.52 -2.08
CA ILE A 31 8.33 -25.17 -3.24
C ILE A 31 8.31 -26.28 -4.29
N ALA A 32 8.35 -27.55 -3.87
CA ALA A 32 8.27 -28.68 -4.80
C ALA A 32 6.92 -28.71 -5.55
N ALA A 33 5.82 -28.35 -4.87
CA ALA A 33 4.50 -28.27 -5.48
C ALA A 33 4.43 -27.24 -6.63
N PHE A 34 5.29 -26.22 -6.64
CA PHE A 34 5.35 -25.25 -7.74
C PHE A 34 5.74 -25.84 -9.10
N LYS A 35 6.39 -27.01 -9.12
CA LYS A 35 6.90 -27.61 -10.35
C LYS A 35 5.90 -28.53 -11.05
N THR A 36 4.83 -28.95 -10.36
CA THR A 36 4.03 -30.11 -10.79
C THR A 36 2.52 -29.89 -10.72
N ARG A 37 2.04 -28.66 -10.48
CA ARG A 37 0.64 -28.42 -10.08
C ARG A 37 -0.07 -27.36 -10.92
N SER A 38 -1.41 -27.42 -10.90
CA SER A 38 -2.32 -26.48 -11.55
C SER A 38 -2.43 -25.14 -10.81
N SER A 39 -2.94 -24.09 -11.47
CA SER A 39 -2.98 -22.72 -10.97
C SER A 39 -3.65 -22.56 -9.60
N VAL A 40 -4.71 -23.32 -9.32
CA VAL A 40 -5.46 -23.25 -8.06
C VAL A 40 -4.63 -23.72 -6.86
N VAL A 41 -3.81 -24.76 -7.04
CA VAL A 41 -2.91 -25.26 -5.99
C VAL A 41 -1.72 -24.30 -5.83
N LEU A 42 -1.20 -23.78 -6.94
CA LEU A 42 -0.10 -22.82 -6.93
C LEU A 42 -0.45 -21.53 -6.18
N GLU A 43 -1.67 -21.02 -6.33
CA GLU A 43 -2.15 -19.84 -5.61
C GLU A 43 -2.07 -20.05 -4.08
N ARG A 44 -2.56 -21.20 -3.59
CA ARG A 44 -2.50 -21.52 -2.16
C ARG A 44 -1.09 -21.82 -1.68
N ALA A 45 -0.26 -22.44 -2.51
CA ALA A 45 1.14 -22.68 -2.20
C ALA A 45 1.92 -21.35 -2.10
N ALA A 46 1.68 -20.40 -3.00
CA ALA A 46 2.26 -19.05 -2.95
C ALA A 46 1.90 -18.37 -1.62
N TRP A 47 0.60 -18.34 -1.30
CA TRP A 47 0.12 -17.76 -0.05
C TRP A 47 0.81 -18.39 1.17
N ALA A 48 0.88 -19.72 1.23
CA ALA A 48 1.51 -20.45 2.33
C ALA A 48 3.00 -20.13 2.46
N LEU A 49 3.73 -20.03 1.34
CA LEU A 49 5.15 -19.65 1.34
C LEU A 49 5.37 -18.20 1.83
N GLY A 50 4.43 -17.30 1.51
CA GLY A 50 4.40 -15.95 2.06
C GLY A 50 4.19 -15.94 3.57
N GLU A 51 3.19 -16.68 4.08
CA GLU A 51 2.94 -16.80 5.53
C GLU A 51 4.12 -17.40 6.29
N LEU A 52 4.84 -18.32 5.67
CA LEU A 52 6.05 -18.95 6.21
C LEU A 52 7.29 -18.06 6.10
N LYS A 53 7.16 -16.86 5.49
CA LYS A 53 8.26 -15.95 5.15
C LYS A 53 9.43 -16.70 4.49
N SER A 54 9.12 -17.51 3.48
CA SER A 54 10.08 -18.42 2.86
C SER A 54 11.00 -17.69 1.88
N THR A 55 12.16 -17.22 2.35
CA THR A 55 13.18 -16.56 1.51
C THR A 55 13.74 -17.50 0.44
N GLU A 56 13.88 -18.79 0.73
CA GLU A 56 14.28 -19.83 -0.24
C GLU A 56 13.28 -20.01 -1.40
N ALA A 57 12.02 -19.59 -1.23
CA ALA A 57 11.02 -19.64 -2.29
C ALA A 57 11.06 -18.42 -3.22
N VAL A 58 11.79 -17.36 -2.89
CA VAL A 58 11.70 -16.06 -3.58
C VAL A 58 12.01 -16.18 -5.07
N LEU A 59 13.10 -16.84 -5.44
CA LEU A 59 13.45 -17.04 -6.85
C LEU A 59 12.40 -17.89 -7.58
N THR A 60 11.81 -18.87 -6.91
CA THR A 60 10.72 -19.69 -7.48
C THR A 60 9.49 -18.84 -7.73
N LEU A 61 9.09 -18.00 -6.78
CA LEU A 61 7.94 -17.10 -6.90
C LEU A 61 8.16 -16.03 -7.99
N ILE A 62 9.36 -15.45 -8.09
CA ILE A 62 9.72 -14.49 -9.14
C ILE A 62 9.61 -15.14 -10.52
N GLY A 63 10.12 -16.37 -10.67
CA GLY A 63 10.05 -17.10 -11.93
C GLY A 63 8.62 -17.35 -12.45
N GLN A 64 7.61 -17.28 -11.58
CA GLN A 64 6.20 -17.48 -11.94
C GLN A 64 5.44 -16.18 -12.23
N LEU A 65 6.05 -15.00 -12.04
CA LEU A 65 5.38 -13.71 -12.29
C LEU A 65 4.98 -13.49 -13.75
N GLY A 66 5.54 -14.26 -14.69
CA GLY A 66 5.15 -14.26 -16.11
C GLY A 66 3.80 -14.93 -16.42
N THR A 67 3.09 -15.45 -15.40
CA THR A 67 1.76 -16.05 -15.57
C THR A 67 0.75 -15.08 -16.19
N THR A 68 -0.15 -15.61 -17.03
CA THR A 68 -1.33 -14.88 -17.55
C THR A 68 -2.51 -14.91 -16.58
N ASP A 69 -2.47 -15.77 -15.56
CA ASP A 69 -3.46 -15.81 -14.49
C ASP A 69 -3.22 -14.64 -13.51
N GLU A 70 -4.05 -13.61 -13.62
CA GLU A 70 -3.96 -12.40 -12.80
C GLU A 70 -4.22 -12.66 -11.31
N ALA A 71 -5.10 -13.59 -10.95
CA ALA A 71 -5.34 -13.93 -9.55
C ALA A 71 -4.10 -14.60 -8.94
N PHE A 72 -3.49 -15.52 -9.69
CA PHE A 72 -2.25 -16.15 -9.28
C PHE A 72 -1.08 -15.16 -9.20
N LYS A 73 -0.96 -14.26 -10.18
CA LYS A 73 0.06 -13.18 -10.18
C LYS A 73 -0.03 -12.33 -8.91
N VAL A 74 -1.24 -11.95 -8.49
CA VAL A 74 -1.45 -11.21 -7.25
C VAL A 74 -1.04 -12.02 -6.03
N ALA A 75 -1.37 -13.31 -5.98
CA ALA A 75 -0.93 -14.19 -4.89
C ALA A 75 0.60 -14.28 -4.80
N LEU A 76 1.30 -14.37 -5.94
CA LEU A 76 2.76 -14.35 -6.00
C LEU A 76 3.34 -13.03 -5.47
N ILE A 77 2.78 -11.89 -5.86
CA ILE A 77 3.24 -10.56 -5.41
C ILE A 77 3.04 -10.40 -3.90
N ILE A 78 1.88 -10.80 -3.38
CA ILE A 78 1.61 -10.76 -1.94
C ILE A 78 2.57 -11.69 -1.18
N ALA A 79 2.81 -12.90 -1.71
CA ALA A 79 3.72 -13.86 -1.11
C ALA A 79 5.16 -13.34 -1.06
N LEU A 80 5.65 -12.84 -2.20
CA LEU A 80 6.96 -12.18 -2.34
C LEU A 80 7.09 -11.06 -1.31
N GLY A 81 6.03 -10.27 -1.14
CA GLY A 81 6.07 -9.23 -0.15
C GLY A 81 6.19 -9.75 1.29
N LYS A 82 5.38 -10.73 1.66
CA LYS A 82 5.43 -11.32 3.00
C LYS A 82 6.76 -11.99 3.32
N THR A 83 7.53 -12.42 2.32
CA THR A 83 8.89 -12.96 2.55
C THR A 83 9.84 -11.94 3.17
N GLY A 84 9.67 -10.65 2.86
CA GLY A 84 10.60 -9.58 3.27
C GLY A 84 11.98 -9.64 2.59
N ASP A 85 12.15 -10.52 1.59
CA ASP A 85 13.43 -10.67 0.90
C ASP A 85 13.67 -9.52 -0.10
N LYS A 86 14.86 -8.93 -0.05
CA LYS A 86 15.25 -7.81 -0.92
C LYS A 86 15.33 -8.21 -2.40
N GLN A 87 15.50 -9.49 -2.71
CA GLN A 87 15.44 -9.99 -4.09
C GLN A 87 14.06 -9.76 -4.72
N ALA A 88 13.00 -9.59 -3.93
CA ALA A 88 11.67 -9.25 -4.42
C ALA A 88 11.50 -7.76 -4.79
N LEU A 89 12.43 -6.86 -4.42
CA LEU A 89 12.22 -5.42 -4.64
C LEU A 89 12.09 -5.03 -6.12
N PRO A 90 12.92 -5.52 -7.07
CA PRO A 90 12.76 -5.18 -8.47
C PRO A 90 11.36 -5.51 -9.05
N PRO A 91 10.83 -6.75 -8.92
CA PRO A 91 9.49 -7.04 -9.42
C PRO A 91 8.39 -6.27 -8.68
N LEU A 92 8.53 -6.05 -7.37
CA LEU A 92 7.54 -5.24 -6.61
C LEU A 92 7.48 -3.79 -7.10
N ARG A 93 8.63 -3.19 -7.47
CA ARG A 93 8.64 -1.86 -8.10
C ARG A 93 7.95 -1.86 -9.46
N GLN A 94 8.11 -2.91 -10.26
CA GLN A 94 7.44 -3.05 -11.55
C GLN A 94 5.92 -3.14 -11.40
N VAL A 95 5.42 -3.81 -10.35
CA VAL A 95 3.99 -3.86 -10.03
C VAL A 95 3.42 -2.47 -9.78
N LEU A 96 4.18 -1.59 -9.12
CA LEU A 96 3.76 -0.20 -8.92
C LEU A 96 3.69 0.60 -10.22
N GLN A 97 4.50 0.28 -11.22
CA GLN A 97 4.52 1.00 -12.51
C GLN A 97 3.30 0.72 -13.37
N ASN A 98 2.61 -0.41 -13.17
CA ASN A 98 1.43 -0.75 -13.94
C ASN A 98 0.25 0.17 -13.55
N ILE A 99 -0.40 0.77 -14.56
CA ILE A 99 -1.51 1.73 -14.41
C ILE A 99 -2.88 1.05 -14.62
N VAL A 100 -2.89 -0.23 -15.02
CA VAL A 100 -4.13 -0.98 -15.25
C VAL A 100 -4.90 -1.15 -13.93
N LEU A 101 -6.07 -0.51 -13.84
CA LEU A 101 -6.97 -0.49 -12.68
C LEU A 101 -7.82 -1.75 -12.52
N THR A 102 -7.94 -2.56 -13.57
CA THR A 102 -8.77 -3.78 -13.56
C THR A 102 -8.09 -4.91 -12.79
N ASN A 103 -8.89 -5.79 -12.16
CA ASN A 103 -8.48 -6.99 -11.41
C ASN A 103 -7.93 -6.74 -9.98
N ASN A 104 -7.47 -7.81 -9.32
CA ASN A 104 -6.96 -7.82 -7.93
C ASN A 104 -5.62 -7.04 -7.72
N LEU A 105 -5.19 -6.22 -8.68
CA LEU A 105 -3.94 -5.45 -8.66
C LEU A 105 -3.80 -4.42 -7.51
N PRO A 106 -4.88 -3.79 -6.99
CA PRO A 106 -4.76 -2.90 -5.84
C PRO A 106 -4.12 -3.56 -4.61
N LYS A 107 -4.52 -4.80 -4.26
CA LYS A 107 -3.93 -5.55 -3.13
C LYS A 107 -2.46 -5.90 -3.36
N ALA A 108 -2.08 -6.17 -4.61
CA ALA A 108 -0.69 -6.41 -4.97
C ALA A 108 0.17 -5.15 -4.80
N ARG A 109 -0.35 -3.97 -5.18
CA ARG A 109 0.35 -2.69 -5.01
C ARG A 109 0.46 -2.27 -3.54
N GLU A 110 -0.59 -2.50 -2.75
CA GLU A 110 -0.53 -2.34 -1.29
C GLU A 110 0.57 -3.22 -0.68
N ALA A 111 0.57 -4.52 -1.01
CA ALA A 111 1.60 -5.44 -0.54
C ALA A 111 3.02 -5.01 -0.97
N ALA A 112 3.18 -4.50 -2.21
CA ALA A 112 4.45 -3.95 -2.65
C ALA A 112 4.92 -2.78 -1.78
N PHE A 113 4.03 -1.84 -1.43
CA PHE A 113 4.40 -0.71 -0.57
C PHE A 113 4.82 -1.12 0.84
N ILE A 114 4.14 -2.11 1.44
CA ILE A 114 4.52 -2.64 2.77
C ILE A 114 5.98 -3.09 2.75
N VAL A 115 6.38 -3.81 1.72
CA VAL A 115 7.72 -4.41 1.59
C VAL A 115 8.78 -3.37 1.30
N LEU A 116 8.46 -2.45 0.39
CA LEU A 116 9.35 -1.34 0.06
C LEU A 116 9.59 -0.47 1.29
N THR A 117 8.58 -0.34 2.17
CA THR A 117 8.70 0.36 3.46
C THR A 117 9.66 -0.38 4.40
N ASP A 118 9.45 -1.68 4.61
CA ASP A 118 10.27 -2.51 5.49
C ASP A 118 11.73 -2.57 5.00
N ALA A 119 11.93 -2.68 3.70
CA ALA A 119 13.24 -2.70 3.07
C ALA A 119 13.93 -1.33 3.02
N ARG A 120 13.22 -0.25 3.38
CA ARG A 120 13.66 1.15 3.22
C ARG A 120 14.11 1.46 1.79
N ASP A 121 13.43 0.88 0.80
CA ASP A 121 13.67 1.17 -0.61
C ASP A 121 13.30 2.64 -0.86
N LYS A 122 14.22 3.42 -1.44
CA LYS A 122 13.97 4.82 -1.81
C LYS A 122 13.65 4.99 -3.30
N VAL A 123 13.84 3.93 -4.10
CA VAL A 123 13.71 3.97 -5.56
C VAL A 123 12.25 4.19 -5.96
N ALA A 124 11.30 3.66 -5.18
CA ALA A 124 9.87 3.83 -5.46
C ALA A 124 9.28 5.19 -5.03
N ILE A 125 10.06 6.12 -4.44
CA ILE A 125 9.57 7.43 -3.97
C ILE A 125 8.83 8.21 -5.05
N PRO A 126 9.39 8.44 -6.27
CA PRO A 126 8.70 9.23 -7.30
C PRO A 126 7.35 8.61 -7.69
N ARG A 127 7.31 7.28 -7.74
CA ARG A 127 6.09 6.55 -8.09
C ARG A 127 5.03 6.64 -6.98
N ALA A 128 5.44 6.54 -5.72
CA ALA A 128 4.54 6.71 -4.58
C ALA A 128 3.92 8.12 -4.57
N VAL A 129 4.72 9.17 -4.80
CA VAL A 129 4.22 10.55 -4.94
C VAL A 129 3.23 10.65 -6.10
N GLN A 130 3.53 10.03 -7.24
CA GLN A 130 2.62 10.03 -8.39
C GLN A 130 1.28 9.34 -8.08
N MET A 131 1.29 8.15 -7.44
CA MET A 131 0.08 7.40 -7.11
C MET A 131 -0.80 8.15 -6.09
N VAL A 132 -0.20 8.89 -5.18
CA VAL A 132 -0.93 9.74 -4.24
C VAL A 132 -1.57 10.93 -4.97
N THR A 133 -0.81 11.61 -5.84
CA THR A 133 -1.15 12.96 -6.35
C THR A 133 -1.71 13.02 -7.76
N THR A 134 -1.68 11.94 -8.53
CA THR A 134 -2.04 11.94 -9.96
C THR A 134 -3.24 11.03 -10.20
N PRO A 135 -4.32 11.51 -10.83
CA PRO A 135 -5.44 10.66 -11.25
C PRO A 135 -5.02 9.60 -12.25
N VAL A 136 -5.66 8.44 -12.21
CA VAL A 136 -5.41 7.30 -13.11
C VAL A 136 -6.22 7.40 -14.40
N VAL A 137 -7.44 7.93 -14.34
CA VAL A 137 -8.28 8.23 -15.53
C VAL A 137 -8.64 9.71 -15.50
N PRO A 138 -8.45 10.45 -16.62
CA PRO A 138 -8.91 11.83 -16.71
C PRO A 138 -10.43 11.88 -16.48
N PRO A 139 -10.95 12.89 -15.78
CA PRO A 139 -12.36 12.98 -15.44
C PRO A 139 -13.21 12.91 -16.71
N VAL A 140 -14.12 11.93 -16.77
CA VAL A 140 -15.20 11.91 -17.77
C VAL A 140 -16.09 13.12 -17.49
N PRO A 141 -16.63 13.84 -18.48
CA PRO A 141 -17.52 14.97 -18.20
C PRO A 141 -18.67 14.56 -17.25
N GLY A 142 -18.70 15.13 -16.04
CA GLY A 142 -19.65 14.80 -14.97
C GLY A 142 -19.17 13.80 -13.91
N ALA A 143 -18.08 13.06 -14.16
CA ALA A 143 -17.40 12.22 -13.19
C ALA A 143 -16.10 12.90 -12.73
N GLY A 144 -15.89 13.01 -11.41
CA GLY A 144 -14.64 13.56 -10.86
C GLY A 144 -13.39 12.75 -11.27
N PRO A 145 -12.19 13.25 -10.96
CA PRO A 145 -10.96 12.52 -11.23
C PRO A 145 -10.97 11.14 -10.55
N THR A 146 -10.58 10.10 -11.26
CA THR A 146 -10.47 8.74 -10.70
C THR A 146 -9.04 8.49 -10.26
N PHE A 147 -8.85 8.07 -9.01
CA PHE A 147 -7.55 7.72 -8.45
C PHE A 147 -7.42 6.21 -8.28
N ASP A 148 -6.23 5.75 -7.89
CA ASP A 148 -6.12 4.43 -7.27
C ASP A 148 -6.97 4.35 -5.99
N GLU A 149 -7.32 3.13 -5.61
CA GLU A 149 -8.06 2.83 -4.39
C GLU A 149 -7.41 3.51 -3.17
N ASP A 150 -8.23 4.06 -2.28
CA ASP A 150 -7.77 4.85 -1.13
C ASP A 150 -6.77 4.06 -0.26
N PHE A 151 -6.99 2.76 -0.04
CA PHE A 151 -6.07 1.94 0.73
C PHE A 151 -4.67 1.82 0.09
N VAL A 152 -4.57 1.79 -1.25
CA VAL A 152 -3.28 1.77 -1.95
C VAL A 152 -2.56 3.11 -1.77
N ARG A 153 -3.30 4.22 -1.82
CA ARG A 153 -2.77 5.57 -1.62
C ARG A 153 -2.35 5.79 -0.16
N ILE A 154 -3.08 5.24 0.80
CA ILE A 154 -2.70 5.21 2.21
C ILE A 154 -1.39 4.43 2.38
N ALA A 155 -1.25 3.25 1.77
CA ALA A 155 -0.01 2.49 1.80
C ALA A 155 1.18 3.28 1.21
N ALA A 156 0.95 4.01 0.11
CA ALA A 156 1.94 4.90 -0.49
C ALA A 156 2.33 6.05 0.44
N LEU A 157 1.36 6.68 1.13
CA LEU A 157 1.61 7.72 2.13
C LEU A 157 2.41 7.20 3.32
N HIS A 158 2.04 6.03 3.85
CA HIS A 158 2.78 5.40 4.94
C HIS A 158 4.23 5.10 4.54
N TYR A 159 4.43 4.57 3.33
CA TYR A 159 5.75 4.38 2.73
C TYR A 159 6.53 5.70 2.67
N LEU A 160 5.95 6.75 2.07
CA LEU A 160 6.58 8.07 1.97
C LEU A 160 6.93 8.66 3.33
N SER A 161 6.05 8.53 4.33
CA SER A 161 6.29 8.99 5.69
C SER A 161 7.51 8.31 6.35
N THR A 162 7.85 7.10 5.89
CA THR A 162 8.85 6.24 6.51
C THR A 162 10.19 6.30 5.80
N VAL A 163 10.21 6.37 4.48
CA VAL A 163 11.45 6.42 3.68
C VAL A 163 11.79 7.81 3.14
N GLY A 164 10.80 8.70 3.11
CA GLY A 164 10.92 10.04 2.55
C GLY A 164 11.59 11.05 3.47
N ASP A 165 11.70 12.27 2.97
CA ASP A 165 12.31 13.41 3.65
C ASP A 165 11.42 14.66 3.55
N ARG A 166 11.93 15.78 4.08
CA ARG A 166 11.25 17.06 4.09
C ARG A 166 10.88 17.56 2.68
N THR A 167 11.70 17.26 1.66
CA THR A 167 11.47 17.73 0.28
C THR A 167 10.21 17.11 -0.31
N ILE A 168 9.93 15.85 0.01
CA ILE A 168 8.70 15.16 -0.39
C ILE A 168 7.50 15.79 0.30
N GLY A 169 7.62 16.11 1.59
CA GLY A 169 6.56 16.81 2.32
C GLY A 169 6.21 18.15 1.66
N THR A 170 7.23 18.94 1.27
CA THR A 170 7.01 20.20 0.55
C THR A 170 6.42 20.00 -0.84
N ALA A 171 6.84 18.96 -1.57
CA ALA A 171 6.30 18.65 -2.90
C ALA A 171 4.84 18.20 -2.85
N LEU A 172 4.45 17.43 -1.82
CA LEU A 172 3.06 17.02 -1.60
C LEU A 172 2.14 18.22 -1.31
N LEU A 173 2.63 19.23 -0.60
CA LEU A 173 1.92 20.49 -0.35
C LEU A 173 1.83 21.37 -1.59
N ALA A 174 2.93 21.48 -2.35
CA ALA A 174 3.03 22.37 -3.51
C ALA A 174 2.22 21.90 -4.74
N LYS A 175 1.68 20.68 -4.72
CA LYS A 175 0.73 20.23 -5.74
C LYS A 175 -0.62 20.93 -5.52
N ASP A 176 -0.71 22.18 -5.99
CA ASP A 176 -1.86 23.11 -5.88
C ASP A 176 -3.21 22.60 -6.46
N GLN A 177 -3.29 21.36 -6.94
CA GLN A 177 -4.40 20.91 -7.79
C GLN A 177 -4.93 19.50 -7.49
N TRP A 178 -4.36 18.74 -6.56
CA TRP A 178 -4.86 17.39 -6.29
C TRP A 178 -5.73 17.35 -5.04
N TYR A 179 -6.94 16.82 -5.21
CA TYR A 179 -7.94 16.69 -4.16
C TYR A 179 -7.73 15.38 -3.39
N ALA A 180 -7.49 15.46 -2.08
CA ALA A 180 -7.42 14.29 -1.19
C ALA A 180 -8.83 13.88 -0.73
N PRO A 181 -9.32 12.67 -1.08
CA PRO A 181 -10.60 12.16 -0.61
C PRO A 181 -10.67 12.11 0.92
N ARG A 182 -11.89 12.13 1.47
CA ARG A 182 -12.12 12.12 2.93
C ARG A 182 -11.32 11.02 3.66
N GLY A 183 -11.27 9.82 3.09
CA GLY A 183 -10.54 8.68 3.65
C GLY A 183 -9.03 8.88 3.71
N LEU A 184 -8.47 9.73 2.85
CA LEU A 184 -7.03 9.94 2.72
C LEU A 184 -6.50 11.11 3.57
N ARG A 185 -7.36 12.05 4.01
CA ARG A 185 -6.92 13.31 4.63
C ARG A 185 -6.19 13.11 5.95
N ALA A 186 -6.66 12.21 6.80
CA ALA A 186 -6.03 11.94 8.09
C ALA A 186 -4.61 11.40 7.91
N GLU A 187 -4.46 10.45 6.98
CA GLU A 187 -3.16 9.85 6.64
C GLU A 187 -2.22 10.84 5.96
N LEU A 188 -2.74 11.70 5.09
CA LEU A 188 -1.95 12.79 4.48
C LEU A 188 -1.45 13.77 5.55
N ALA A 189 -2.30 14.17 6.49
CA ALA A 189 -1.92 15.05 7.59
C ALA A 189 -0.83 14.43 8.49
N ALA A 190 -0.98 13.15 8.84
CA ALA A 190 0.02 12.42 9.62
C ALA A 190 1.36 12.33 8.86
N THR A 191 1.30 12.02 7.56
CA THR A 191 2.48 11.94 6.69
C THR A 191 3.21 13.26 6.59
N LEU A 192 2.49 14.36 6.30
CA LEU A 192 3.05 15.70 6.24
C LEU A 192 3.66 16.10 7.59
N SER A 193 2.98 15.76 8.69
CA SER A 193 3.50 16.08 10.03
C SER A 193 4.84 15.43 10.30
N LYS A 194 4.97 14.16 9.92
CA LYS A 194 6.22 13.40 10.08
C LYS A 194 7.33 13.91 9.17
N LEU A 195 7.03 14.23 7.91
CA LEU A 195 8.03 14.69 6.94
C LEU A 195 8.49 16.14 7.20
N LEU A 196 7.59 17.00 7.67
CA LEU A 196 7.84 18.43 7.85
C LEU A 196 8.12 18.82 9.31
N GLY A 197 7.99 17.91 10.27
CA GLY A 197 8.27 18.17 11.67
C GLY A 197 7.36 19.23 12.30
N GLN A 198 6.17 19.45 11.73
CA GLN A 198 5.16 20.38 12.23
C GLN A 198 3.82 19.66 12.25
N ALA A 199 2.95 19.92 13.23
CA ALA A 199 1.65 19.26 13.27
C ALA A 199 0.71 19.79 12.16
N TYR A 200 0.08 18.88 11.44
CA TYR A 200 -0.97 19.12 10.46
C TYR A 200 -2.24 18.38 10.88
N ARG A 201 -3.42 18.94 10.56
CA ARG A 201 -4.71 18.28 10.82
C ARG A 201 -5.60 18.23 9.56
N PRO A 202 -6.43 17.18 9.41
CA PRO A 202 -7.46 17.18 8.38
C PRO A 202 -8.53 18.23 8.72
N VAL A 203 -8.90 19.04 7.75
CA VAL A 203 -9.99 20.01 7.89
C VAL A 203 -11.30 19.38 7.39
N ALA A 204 -12.35 19.48 8.20
CA ALA A 204 -13.71 19.15 7.79
C ALA A 204 -14.19 20.24 6.83
N ASP A 205 -14.64 19.84 5.64
CA ASP A 205 -15.22 20.78 4.68
C ASP A 205 -16.73 20.64 4.76
N GLU A 206 -17.42 21.73 5.10
CA GLU A 206 -18.88 21.81 5.14
C GLU A 206 -19.49 22.01 3.73
N ASP A 207 -18.70 22.46 2.73
CA ASP A 207 -19.21 22.98 1.44
C ASP A 207 -18.66 22.31 0.18
N TYR A 208 -17.85 21.26 0.31
CA TYR A 208 -17.34 20.44 -0.79
C TYR A 208 -16.55 21.18 -1.89
N ARG A 209 -16.14 22.44 -1.69
CA ARG A 209 -15.57 23.28 -2.76
C ARG A 209 -14.07 23.46 -2.68
N ARG A 210 -13.43 23.30 -1.51
CA ARG A 210 -11.97 23.37 -1.37
C ARG A 210 -11.52 22.64 -0.10
N TYR A 211 -10.68 21.61 -0.28
CA TYR A 211 -10.35 20.69 0.79
C TYR A 211 -8.85 20.70 1.08
N PHE A 212 -8.48 21.04 2.31
CA PHE A 212 -7.09 21.25 2.69
C PHE A 212 -6.68 20.43 3.92
N VAL A 213 -5.39 20.19 4.02
CA VAL A 213 -4.72 19.90 5.29
C VAL A 213 -4.09 21.22 5.73
N GLU A 214 -4.36 21.65 6.95
CA GLU A 214 -3.81 22.91 7.47
C GLU A 214 -2.76 22.66 8.55
N THR A 215 -1.82 23.60 8.68
CA THR A 215 -0.88 23.60 9.79
C THR A 215 -1.62 23.92 11.09
N ILE A 216 -1.27 23.22 12.17
CA ILE A 216 -1.70 23.62 13.50
C ILE A 216 -0.75 24.73 13.96
N THR A 217 -1.16 25.98 13.79
CA THR A 217 -0.57 27.08 14.57
C THR A 217 -1.06 26.97 16.01
N PRO A 218 -0.20 27.17 17.03
CA PRO A 218 -0.68 27.31 18.39
C PRO A 218 -1.68 28.47 18.43
N ARG A 219 -2.90 28.19 18.91
CA ARG A 219 -3.95 29.20 19.03
C ARG A 219 -3.38 30.34 19.88
N ALA A 220 -3.31 31.56 19.32
CA ALA A 220 -2.97 32.73 20.13
C ALA A 220 -3.91 32.75 21.34
N PRO A 221 -3.41 32.98 22.57
CA PRO A 221 -4.27 33.08 23.73
C PRO A 221 -5.37 34.08 23.41
N THR A 222 -6.63 33.65 23.58
CA THR A 222 -7.79 34.51 23.35
C THR A 222 -7.60 35.74 24.23
N ALA A 223 -7.34 36.90 23.63
CA ALA A 223 -7.30 38.14 24.40
C ALA A 223 -8.69 38.32 24.99
N LEU A 224 -8.79 38.25 26.32
CA LEU A 224 -10.01 38.61 27.04
C LEU A 224 -10.37 40.04 26.60
N PRO A 225 -11.62 40.31 26.20
CA PRO A 225 -12.03 41.68 25.93
C PRO A 225 -11.74 42.51 27.18
N PRO A 226 -11.20 43.74 27.04
CA PRO A 226 -10.92 44.57 28.19
C PRO A 226 -12.21 44.73 29.00
N LEU A 227 -12.13 44.43 30.29
CA LEU A 227 -13.23 44.61 31.24
C LEU A 227 -13.74 46.04 31.10
N GLY A 228 -14.95 46.18 30.57
CA GLY A 228 -15.60 47.47 30.41
C GLY A 228 -15.63 48.19 31.75
N VAL A 229 -15.11 49.41 31.78
CA VAL A 229 -15.21 50.29 32.94
C VAL A 229 -16.69 50.58 33.17
N VAL A 230 -17.27 50.02 34.22
CA VAL A 230 -18.57 50.44 34.74
C VAL A 230 -18.41 51.89 35.21
N ARG A 231 -18.87 52.85 34.41
CA ARG A 231 -19.09 54.22 34.89
C ARG A 231 -20.48 54.26 35.51
N GLY A 232 -20.53 54.28 36.84
CA GLY A 232 -21.67 54.86 37.58
C GLY A 232 -21.40 56.34 37.90
N PRO A 233 -22.28 57.03 38.64
CA PRO A 233 -23.59 56.60 39.17
C PRO A 233 -24.76 56.87 38.22
#